data_AF-A0A1I5JP18-F1
#
_entry.id   AF-A0A1I5JP18-F1
#
_cell.length_a   1.000
_cell.length_b   1.000
_cell.length_c   1.000
_cell.angle_alpha   90.00
_cell.angle_beta   90.00
_cell.angle_gamma   90.00
#
_symmetry.space_group_name_H-M   'P 1'
#
loop_
_entity.id
_entity.type
_entity.pdbx_description
1 polymer ?
#
loop_
_entity_poly.entity_id
_entity_poly.type
_entity_poly.pdbx_seq_one_letter_code
_entity_poly.pdbx_strand_id
1 'polypeptide(L)'
;MRRTVLLAACLTLLAGCGPGAGDAAPGEVAAGTDTPMPVADVGDTVAFTDRAGRAASITLDGVRRIDRADSSQLVAEVTVAAADGAVSVDPLRFRAQKVEGPTVEPGDGVVGRPVEGGIAFDVPEGAVVISYVEPDGEALVAFRIDPASQASADDEVDHPPFSCDMGVDGIPVCEGDVPDSVGVFRTPDGVLVGD
;
A
#
# COMPACT_ATOMS: atom_id res chain seq x y z
N MET A 1 -19.64 -83.07 -8.38
CA MET A 1 -20.48 -82.95 -7.16
C MET A 1 -20.71 -81.45 -6.92
N ARG A 2 -21.83 -80.88 -7.36
CA ARG A 2 -22.98 -80.39 -6.56
C ARG A 2 -22.62 -79.47 -5.37
N ARG A 3 -22.76 -78.13 -5.50
CA ARG A 3 -23.83 -77.27 -4.92
C ARG A 3 -23.47 -75.77 -4.93
N THR A 4 -24.31 -75.00 -5.63
CA THR A 4 -24.56 -73.55 -5.56
C THR A 4 -25.25 -73.17 -4.24
N VAL A 5 -25.02 -71.96 -3.68
CA VAL A 5 -26.07 -71.02 -3.18
C VAL A 5 -25.49 -69.59 -3.12
N LEU A 6 -26.30 -68.63 -3.59
CA LEU A 6 -26.16 -67.18 -3.69
C LEU A 6 -27.41 -66.59 -3.00
N LEU A 7 -27.34 -65.52 -2.20
CA LEU A 7 -28.45 -64.63 -1.71
C LEU A 7 -28.01 -63.93 -0.40
N ALA A 8 -28.46 -62.76 0.03
CA ALA A 8 -28.99 -61.52 -0.53
C ALA A 8 -29.24 -60.57 0.68
N ALA A 9 -29.42 -59.28 0.36
CA ALA A 9 -29.78 -58.12 1.19
C ALA A 9 -30.67 -58.33 2.43
N CYS A 10 -30.62 -57.38 3.39
CA CYS A 10 -31.78 -56.52 3.68
C CYS A 10 -31.52 -55.42 4.72
N LEU A 11 -32.28 -54.34 4.53
CA LEU A 11 -32.34 -53.08 5.26
C LEU A 11 -32.72 -53.24 6.74
N THR A 12 -32.30 -52.27 7.57
CA THR A 12 -33.05 -51.86 8.76
C THR A 12 -33.26 -50.34 8.74
N LEU A 13 -34.48 -49.94 8.37
CA LEU A 13 -35.11 -48.69 8.80
C LEU A 13 -35.64 -48.89 10.24
N LEU A 14 -35.47 -47.88 11.10
CA LEU A 14 -36.45 -47.54 12.13
C LEU A 14 -36.34 -46.06 12.50
N ALA A 15 -37.38 -45.33 12.11
CA ALA A 15 -37.67 -43.97 12.53
C ALA A 15 -38.23 -43.98 13.97
N GLY A 16 -37.96 -42.91 14.72
CA GLY A 16 -38.57 -42.60 16.01
C GLY A 16 -38.53 -41.10 16.28
N CYS A 17 -39.72 -40.48 16.30
CA CYS A 17 -40.02 -39.06 16.51
C CYS A 17 -40.02 -38.69 18.01
N GLY A 18 -39.72 -37.42 18.36
CA GLY A 18 -39.39 -36.87 19.71
C GLY A 18 -40.48 -36.86 20.80
N PRO A 19 -40.42 -36.03 21.89
CA PRO A 19 -39.71 -34.73 22.04
C PRO A 19 -38.95 -34.50 23.39
N GLY A 20 -38.07 -33.48 23.43
CA GLY A 20 -37.78 -32.71 24.66
C GLY A 20 -36.32 -32.59 25.13
N ALA A 21 -35.80 -31.36 25.02
CA ALA A 21 -34.79 -30.68 25.83
C ALA A 21 -33.29 -31.03 25.70
N GLY A 22 -32.56 -30.09 25.06
CA GLY A 22 -31.25 -29.56 25.48
C GLY A 22 -30.04 -30.48 25.36
N ASP A 23 -29.21 -30.29 24.34
CA ASP A 23 -28.04 -29.43 24.44
C ASP A 23 -27.42 -29.24 23.05
N ALA A 24 -27.06 -28.00 22.74
CA ALA A 24 -26.46 -27.65 21.46
C ALA A 24 -24.95 -27.73 21.60
N ALA A 25 -24.31 -28.49 20.71
CA ALA A 25 -22.93 -28.21 20.32
C ALA A 25 -22.77 -28.63 18.84
N PRO A 26 -22.99 -27.72 17.88
CA PRO A 26 -22.50 -27.94 16.53
C PRO A 26 -20.97 -27.94 16.58
N GLY A 27 -20.38 -28.89 15.86
CA GLY A 27 -18.95 -29.11 15.80
C GLY A 27 -18.19 -27.80 15.60
N GLU A 28 -17.19 -27.62 16.46
CA GLU A 28 -16.21 -26.57 16.44
C GLU A 28 -15.56 -26.53 15.05
N VAL A 29 -16.08 -25.65 14.20
CA VAL A 29 -15.39 -25.17 13.01
C VAL A 29 -14.13 -24.51 13.55
N ALA A 30 -12.96 -25.03 13.19
CA ALA A 30 -11.71 -24.35 13.46
C ALA A 30 -11.86 -22.92 12.92
N ALA A 31 -11.98 -21.96 13.85
CA ALA A 31 -11.93 -20.56 13.53
C ALA A 31 -10.57 -20.36 12.86
N GLY A 32 -10.59 -20.13 11.54
CA GLY A 32 -9.46 -19.49 10.89
C GLY A 32 -9.18 -18.26 11.74
N THR A 33 -7.96 -18.19 12.29
CA THR A 33 -7.57 -17.04 13.08
C THR A 33 -7.56 -15.86 12.14
N ASP A 34 -8.68 -15.14 12.14
CA ASP A 34 -9.00 -13.88 11.46
C ASP A 34 -8.14 -12.76 12.08
N THR A 35 -6.84 -13.02 12.23
CA THR A 35 -5.88 -12.02 12.63
C THR A 35 -5.59 -11.23 11.38
N PRO A 36 -6.06 -9.98 11.27
CA PRO A 36 -5.78 -9.17 10.11
C PRO A 36 -4.27 -9.10 9.93
N MET A 37 -3.82 -9.34 8.70
CA MET A 37 -2.41 -9.27 8.36
C MET A 37 -1.87 -7.90 8.80
N PRO A 38 -0.73 -7.82 9.50
CA PRO A 38 -0.16 -6.54 9.89
C PRO A 38 0.11 -5.70 8.64
N VAL A 39 -0.35 -4.45 8.67
CA VAL A 39 -0.15 -3.48 7.60
C VAL A 39 0.93 -2.51 8.06
N ALA A 40 2.01 -2.41 7.30
CA ALA A 40 3.14 -1.53 7.57
C ALA A 40 2.99 -0.18 6.88
N ASP A 41 3.75 0.83 7.31
CA ASP A 41 3.74 2.16 6.70
C ASP A 41 4.87 2.31 5.66
N VAL A 42 4.88 3.45 4.95
CA VAL A 42 5.99 3.81 4.06
C VAL A 42 7.26 4.02 4.88
N GLY A 43 8.37 3.45 4.43
CA GLY A 43 9.67 3.42 5.11
C GLY A 43 9.90 2.19 5.98
N ASP A 44 8.86 1.40 6.26
CA ASP A 44 8.98 0.18 7.04
C ASP A 44 9.51 -0.99 6.20
N THR A 45 10.21 -1.91 6.89
CA THR A 45 10.65 -3.19 6.34
C THR A 45 9.83 -4.33 6.94
N VAL A 46 9.22 -5.15 6.09
CA VAL A 46 8.43 -6.32 6.50
C VAL A 46 9.13 -7.60 6.07
N ALA A 47 9.44 -8.46 7.03
CA ALA A 47 9.93 -9.81 6.76
C ALA A 47 8.76 -10.76 6.50
N PHE A 48 8.93 -11.66 5.53
CA PHE A 48 7.96 -12.70 5.21
C PHE A 48 8.68 -14.02 4.88
N THR A 49 7.93 -15.11 4.93
CA THR A 49 8.37 -16.43 4.47
C THR A 49 7.38 -16.92 3.43
N ASP A 50 7.87 -17.29 2.25
CA ASP A 50 7.00 -17.83 1.19
C ASP A 50 6.55 -19.26 1.50
N ARG A 51 5.60 -19.78 0.71
CA ARG A 51 5.11 -21.16 0.87
C ARG A 51 6.20 -22.22 0.71
N ALA A 52 7.30 -21.92 0.02
CA ALA A 52 8.45 -22.81 -0.10
C ALA A 52 9.37 -22.78 1.15
N GLY A 53 9.03 -21.97 2.16
CA GLY A 53 9.79 -21.82 3.39
C GLY A 53 10.99 -20.87 3.27
N ARG A 54 11.05 -20.05 2.20
CA ARG A 54 12.16 -19.12 1.95
C ARG A 54 11.86 -17.77 2.57
N ALA A 55 12.80 -17.24 3.34
CA ALA A 55 12.67 -15.97 4.04
C ALA A 55 13.22 -14.80 3.21
N ALA A 56 12.46 -13.71 3.17
CA ALA A 56 12.86 -12.45 2.54
C ALA A 56 12.23 -11.27 3.27
N SER A 57 12.62 -10.06 2.89
CA SER A 57 12.01 -8.82 3.37
C SER A 57 11.75 -7.86 2.22
N ILE A 58 10.67 -7.09 2.37
CA ILE A 58 10.30 -6.00 1.46
C ILE A 58 10.30 -4.71 2.27
N THR A 59 10.93 -3.68 1.73
CA THR A 59 10.83 -2.30 2.20
C THR A 59 10.08 -1.49 1.17
N LEU A 60 9.09 -0.71 1.61
CA LEU A 60 8.47 0.33 0.77
C LEU A 60 9.21 1.64 1.01
N ASP A 61 10.24 1.93 0.23
CA ASP A 61 11.15 3.05 0.49
C ASP A 61 10.48 4.41 0.29
N GLY A 62 9.53 4.47 -0.64
CA GLY A 62 8.82 5.69 -0.97
C GLY A 62 7.68 5.46 -1.95
N VAL A 63 6.81 6.45 -2.04
CA VAL A 63 5.67 6.45 -2.96
C VAL A 63 5.53 7.84 -3.56
N ARG A 64 5.27 7.90 -4.86
CA ARG A 64 5.00 9.16 -5.56
C ARG A 64 3.80 9.01 -6.46
N ARG A 65 2.98 10.06 -6.53
CA ARG A 65 1.86 10.13 -7.46
C ARG A 65 2.25 10.96 -8.68
N ILE A 66 1.88 10.47 -9.86
CA ILE A 66 2.12 11.12 -11.14
C ILE A 66 0.76 11.37 -11.77
N ASP A 67 0.37 12.63 -11.82
CA ASP A 67 -0.89 13.03 -12.44
C ASP A 67 -0.76 13.08 -13.96
N ARG A 68 -1.80 12.63 -14.65
CA ARG A 68 -1.96 12.66 -16.10
C ARG A 68 -3.30 13.30 -16.42
N ALA A 69 -3.46 13.71 -17.68
CA ALA A 69 -4.65 14.42 -18.16
C ALA A 69 -5.98 13.78 -17.73
N ASP A 70 -6.08 12.44 -17.76
CA ASP A 70 -7.31 11.70 -17.45
C ASP A 70 -7.13 10.62 -16.37
N SER A 71 -5.96 10.53 -15.75
CA SER A 71 -5.66 9.46 -14.78
C SER A 71 -4.57 9.88 -13.80
N SER A 72 -4.51 9.22 -12.66
CA SER A 72 -3.40 9.35 -11.72
C SER A 72 -2.72 7.99 -11.59
N GLN A 73 -1.39 7.99 -11.53
CA GLN A 73 -0.61 6.78 -11.32
C GLN A 73 0.21 6.90 -10.06
N LEU A 74 0.18 5.83 -9.27
CA LEU A 74 1.03 5.67 -8.10
C LEU A 74 2.27 4.88 -8.50
N VAL A 75 3.46 5.37 -8.16
CA VAL A 75 4.72 4.65 -8.31
C VAL A 75 5.29 4.39 -6.93
N ALA A 76 5.49 3.11 -6.61
CA ALA A 76 6.08 2.65 -5.36
C ALA A 76 7.54 2.24 -5.57
N GLU A 77 8.44 2.84 -4.80
CA GLU A 77 9.84 2.44 -4.73
C GLU A 77 9.98 1.32 -3.70
N VAL A 78 10.51 0.18 -4.14
CA VAL A 78 10.52 -1.04 -3.35
C VAL A 78 11.90 -1.66 -3.37
N THR A 79 12.47 -1.87 -2.18
CA THR A 79 13.70 -2.63 -1.98
C THR A 79 13.36 -4.01 -1.46
N VAL A 80 14.01 -5.03 -2.04
CA VAL A 80 13.85 -6.43 -1.64
C VAL A 80 15.18 -6.97 -1.18
N ALA A 81 15.19 -7.65 -0.04
CA ALA A 81 16.35 -8.40 0.44
C ALA A 81 15.97 -9.86 0.74
N ALA A 82 16.77 -10.80 0.25
CA ALA A 82 16.67 -12.22 0.57
C ALA A 82 17.91 -12.62 1.39
N ALA A 83 17.71 -13.35 2.49
CA ALA A 83 18.79 -13.67 3.43
C ALA A 83 19.94 -14.48 2.79
N ASP A 84 19.64 -15.26 1.75
CA ASP A 84 20.56 -16.15 1.04
C ASP A 84 20.66 -15.85 -0.47
N GLY A 85 20.05 -14.75 -0.93
CA GLY A 85 19.99 -14.36 -2.35
C GLY A 85 19.11 -15.26 -3.23
N ALA A 86 18.38 -16.22 -2.67
CA ALA A 86 17.62 -17.22 -3.43
C ALA A 86 16.17 -16.80 -3.75
N VAL A 87 15.67 -15.73 -3.14
CA VAL A 87 14.31 -15.24 -3.38
C VAL A 87 14.35 -14.12 -4.42
N SER A 88 13.95 -14.45 -5.65
CA SER A 88 13.58 -13.44 -6.64
C SER A 88 12.14 -13.03 -6.39
N VAL A 89 11.95 -11.82 -5.85
CA VAL A 89 10.62 -11.22 -5.74
C VAL A 89 10.16 -10.78 -7.13
N ASP A 90 8.93 -11.16 -7.50
CA ASP A 90 8.35 -10.81 -8.79
C ASP A 90 7.52 -9.52 -8.67
N PRO A 91 7.89 -8.43 -9.36
CA PRO A 91 7.10 -7.19 -9.38
C PRO A 91 5.64 -7.39 -9.80
N LEU A 92 5.34 -8.43 -10.58
CA LEU A 92 3.98 -8.74 -11.04
C LEU A 92 3.10 -9.36 -9.96
N ARG A 93 3.66 -9.69 -8.79
CA ARG A 93 2.93 -10.17 -7.62
C ARG A 93 2.51 -9.03 -6.68
N PHE A 94 2.82 -7.79 -7.02
CA PHE A 94 2.28 -6.64 -6.28
C PHE A 94 0.86 -6.29 -6.75
N ARG A 95 0.02 -5.93 -5.79
CA ARG A 95 -1.36 -5.47 -6.01
C ARG A 95 -1.55 -4.14 -5.30
N ALA A 96 -2.28 -3.22 -5.91
CA ALA A 96 -2.69 -1.97 -5.25
C ALA A 96 -4.21 -1.84 -5.26
N GLN A 97 -4.79 -1.49 -4.11
CA GLN A 97 -6.22 -1.28 -3.97
C GLN A 97 -6.51 0.02 -3.23
N LYS A 98 -7.55 0.74 -3.65
CA LYS A 98 -8.08 1.85 -2.86
C LYS A 98 -8.77 1.27 -1.62
N VAL A 99 -8.51 1.84 -0.46
CA VAL A 99 -9.19 1.47 0.78
C VAL A 99 -10.03 2.62 1.30
N GLU A 100 -11.20 2.27 1.83
CA GLU A 100 -12.14 3.22 2.43
C GLU A 100 -12.36 2.82 3.89
N GLY A 101 -11.81 3.62 4.81
CA GLY A 101 -11.92 3.37 6.26
C GLY A 101 -10.65 2.83 6.93
N PRO A 102 -10.76 2.43 8.22
CA PRO A 102 -9.60 2.02 9.02
C PRO A 102 -9.22 0.55 8.79
N THR A 103 -10.18 -0.31 8.43
CA THR A 103 -9.95 -1.75 8.23
C THR A 103 -9.40 -2.03 6.84
N VAL A 104 -8.38 -2.88 6.77
CA VAL A 104 -7.73 -3.26 5.51
C VAL A 104 -7.92 -4.76 5.32
N GLU A 105 -8.71 -5.13 4.31
CA GLU A 105 -8.70 -6.48 3.78
C GLU A 105 -7.90 -6.46 2.48
N PRO A 106 -6.67 -7.01 2.43
CA PRO A 106 -5.94 -7.12 1.18
C PRO A 106 -6.74 -8.02 0.21
N GLY A 107 -6.96 -7.54 -1.01
CA GLY A 107 -7.81 -8.19 -2.01
C GLY A 107 -7.29 -8.05 -3.44
N ASP A 108 -8.15 -8.37 -4.41
CA ASP A 108 -7.87 -8.30 -5.84
C ASP A 108 -7.72 -6.85 -6.33
N GLY A 109 -6.55 -6.28 -6.05
CA GLY A 109 -6.16 -4.95 -6.51
C GLY A 109 -5.64 -4.93 -7.95
N VAL A 110 -5.34 -3.73 -8.44
CA VAL A 110 -4.68 -3.51 -9.73
C VAL A 110 -3.28 -4.13 -9.69
N VAL A 111 -2.96 -4.93 -10.70
CA VAL A 111 -1.64 -5.57 -10.85
C VAL A 111 -0.57 -4.50 -11.11
N GLY A 112 0.52 -4.56 -10.34
CA GLY A 112 1.67 -3.70 -10.52
C GLY A 112 2.39 -3.95 -11.84
N ARG A 113 2.95 -2.89 -12.42
CA ARG A 113 3.83 -2.98 -13.59
C ARG A 113 5.22 -2.48 -13.23
N PRO A 114 6.29 -3.23 -13.55
CA PRO A 114 7.64 -2.74 -13.34
C PRO A 114 7.89 -1.51 -14.22
N VAL A 115 8.48 -0.48 -13.63
CA VAL A 115 8.89 0.77 -14.30
C VAL A 115 10.28 1.18 -13.81
N GLU A 116 10.89 2.17 -14.45
CA GLU A 116 12.12 2.76 -13.92
C GLU A 116 11.87 3.37 -12.54
N GLY A 117 12.69 2.96 -11.56
CA GLY A 117 12.59 3.44 -10.19
C GLY A 117 11.40 2.90 -9.38
N GLY A 118 10.79 1.77 -9.76
CA GLY A 118 9.81 1.09 -8.91
C GLY A 118 8.72 0.30 -9.63
N ILE A 119 7.55 0.24 -9.00
CA ILE A 119 6.35 -0.46 -9.49
C ILE A 119 5.21 0.54 -9.63
N ALA A 120 4.63 0.61 -10.82
CA ALA A 120 3.53 1.52 -11.14
C ALA A 120 2.16 0.85 -11.04
N PHE A 121 1.19 1.58 -10.52
CA PHE A 121 -0.21 1.17 -10.38
C PHE A 121 -1.13 2.29 -10.85
N ASP A 122 -2.10 1.96 -11.71
CA ASP A 122 -3.14 2.90 -12.11
C ASP A 122 -4.30 2.79 -11.11
N VAL A 123 -4.18 3.51 -10.00
CA VAL A 123 -5.16 3.55 -8.91
C VAL A 123 -5.63 4.98 -8.68
N PRO A 124 -6.93 5.18 -8.36
CA PRO A 124 -7.46 6.50 -8.08
C PRO A 124 -6.76 7.16 -6.89
N GLU A 125 -6.98 8.46 -6.73
CA GLU A 125 -6.53 9.20 -5.54
C GLU A 125 -7.20 8.70 -4.26
N GLY A 126 -6.48 8.88 -3.15
CA GLY A 126 -6.92 8.49 -1.81
C GLY A 126 -5.94 7.54 -1.13
N ALA A 127 -6.40 6.96 -0.02
CA ALA A 127 -5.66 5.94 0.70
C ALA A 127 -5.61 4.65 -0.11
N VAL A 128 -4.41 4.09 -0.24
CA VAL A 128 -4.14 2.89 -1.03
C VAL A 128 -3.45 1.87 -0.13
N VAL A 129 -3.70 0.59 -0.37
CA VAL A 129 -2.90 -0.50 0.19
C VAL A 129 -2.19 -1.19 -0.94
N ILE A 130 -0.87 -1.34 -0.81
CA ILE A 130 -0.06 -2.17 -1.71
C ILE A 130 0.25 -3.48 -1.00
N SER A 131 -0.12 -4.59 -1.60
CA SER A 131 0.20 -5.92 -1.09
C SER A 131 1.13 -6.69 -2.02
N TYR A 132 1.96 -7.54 -1.43
CA TYR A 132 2.70 -8.59 -2.14
C TYR A 132 2.01 -9.92 -1.87
N VAL A 133 1.56 -10.61 -2.92
CA VAL A 133 0.72 -11.81 -2.79
C VAL A 133 1.43 -13.08 -3.26
N GLU A 134 1.00 -14.25 -2.77
CA GLU A 134 1.28 -15.57 -3.33
C GLU A 134 0.59 -15.78 -4.68
N PRO A 135 1.04 -16.75 -5.51
CA PRO A 135 0.41 -17.05 -6.79
C PRO A 135 -1.07 -17.45 -6.70
N ASP A 136 -1.53 -17.88 -5.52
CA ASP A 136 -2.94 -18.20 -5.22
C ASP A 136 -3.75 -17.00 -4.70
N GLY A 137 -3.11 -15.84 -4.53
CA GLY A 137 -3.74 -14.59 -4.10
C GLY A 137 -3.62 -14.29 -2.60
N GLU A 138 -3.02 -15.18 -1.79
CA GLU A 138 -2.82 -14.93 -0.36
C GLU A 138 -1.81 -13.78 -0.15
N ALA A 139 -2.17 -12.74 0.60
CA ALA A 139 -1.25 -11.64 0.87
C ALA A 139 -0.18 -12.07 1.89
N LEU A 140 1.09 -11.79 1.57
CA LEU A 140 2.24 -12.05 2.44
C LEU A 140 2.69 -10.79 3.19
N VAL A 141 2.56 -9.65 2.53
CA VAL A 141 2.95 -8.33 3.03
C VAL A 141 1.91 -7.32 2.55
N ALA A 142 1.57 -6.34 3.39
CA ALA A 142 0.81 -5.16 2.97
C ALA A 142 1.40 -3.89 3.56
N PHE A 143 1.36 -2.83 2.76
CA PHE A 143 1.72 -1.48 3.13
C PHE A 143 0.53 -0.55 2.96
N ARG A 144 0.25 0.27 3.96
CA ARG A 144 -0.73 1.35 3.89
C ARG A 144 -0.03 2.59 3.34
N ILE A 145 -0.72 3.24 2.42
CA ILE A 145 -0.25 4.47 1.80
C ILE A 145 -1.34 5.51 2.00
N ASP A 146 -1.13 6.36 2.99
CA ASP A 146 -2.01 7.50 3.20
C ASP A 146 -1.71 8.61 2.18
N PRO A 147 -2.69 9.47 1.84
CA PRO A 147 -2.49 10.57 0.90
C PRO A 147 -1.34 11.51 1.30
N ALA A 148 -1.12 11.71 2.60
CA ALA A 148 -0.06 12.56 3.13
C ALA A 148 1.35 12.03 2.81
N SER A 149 1.51 10.71 2.72
CA SER A 149 2.80 10.06 2.41
C SER A 149 3.13 10.08 0.91
N GLN A 150 2.19 10.52 0.07
CA GLN A 150 2.33 10.59 -1.40
C GLN A 150 2.79 11.97 -1.89
N ALA A 151 2.92 12.95 -0.99
CA ALA A 151 3.48 14.25 -1.29
C ALA A 151 4.97 14.09 -1.58
N SER A 152 5.43 14.60 -2.72
CA SER A 152 6.86 14.74 -3.00
C SER A 152 7.49 15.54 -1.85
N ALA A 153 8.63 15.11 -1.34
CA ALA A 153 9.40 15.84 -0.32
C ALA A 153 9.95 17.21 -0.81
N ASP A 154 9.40 17.76 -1.90
CA ASP A 154 9.89 18.92 -2.65
C ASP A 154 9.09 20.21 -2.41
N ASP A 155 8.24 20.28 -1.38
CA ASP A 155 7.56 21.53 -0.98
C ASP A 155 7.88 21.98 0.46
N GLU A 156 9.06 21.61 0.95
CA GLU A 156 9.73 22.38 2.01
C GLU A 156 11.07 22.89 1.48
N VAL A 157 11.03 23.51 0.29
CA VAL A 157 12.09 24.46 -0.06
C VAL A 157 11.90 25.62 0.89
N ASP A 158 12.70 25.61 1.96
CA ASP A 158 12.97 26.75 2.83
C ASP A 158 13.54 27.87 1.93
N HIS A 159 12.65 28.54 1.18
CA HIS A 159 13.02 29.68 0.36
C HIS A 159 13.51 30.71 1.36
N PRO A 160 14.78 31.13 1.29
CA PRO A 160 15.30 32.08 2.27
C PRO A 160 14.35 33.27 2.31
N PRO A 161 13.86 33.66 3.49
CA PRO A 161 12.88 34.74 3.59
C PRO A 161 13.45 35.98 2.91
N PHE A 162 12.62 36.67 2.14
CA PHE A 162 13.04 37.94 1.56
C PHE A 162 13.47 38.89 2.68
N SER A 163 14.54 39.63 2.43
CA SER A 163 15.02 40.65 3.36
C SER A 163 15.05 41.99 2.65
N CYS A 164 14.70 43.06 3.36
CA CYS A 164 14.73 44.41 2.82
C CYS A 164 15.40 45.33 3.84
N ASP A 165 16.44 46.03 3.38
CA ASP A 165 17.08 47.11 4.13
C ASP A 165 16.70 48.46 3.55
N MET A 166 16.58 49.47 4.42
CA MET A 166 16.22 50.81 3.96
C MET A 166 17.41 51.47 3.26
N GLY A 167 17.27 51.73 1.94
CA GLY A 167 18.26 52.47 1.16
C GLY A 167 18.36 53.95 1.59
N VAL A 168 19.51 54.56 1.33
CA VAL A 168 19.82 55.96 1.70
C VAL A 168 18.92 56.99 1.02
N ASP A 169 18.26 56.60 -0.07
CA ASP A 169 17.32 57.41 -0.85
C ASP A 169 15.86 57.14 -0.50
N GLY A 170 15.59 56.32 0.53
CA GLY A 170 14.23 55.99 0.95
C GLY A 170 13.56 54.93 0.09
N ILE A 171 14.31 54.22 -0.78
CA ILE A 171 13.85 53.04 -1.52
C ILE A 171 14.42 51.78 -0.86
N PRO A 172 13.61 50.76 -0.53
CA PRO A 172 14.11 49.54 0.09
C PRO A 172 15.01 48.77 -0.88
N VAL A 173 16.10 48.21 -0.38
CA VAL A 173 16.97 47.28 -1.11
C VAL A 173 16.63 45.89 -0.62
N CYS A 174 16.11 45.04 -1.52
CA CYS A 174 15.58 43.74 -1.17
C CYS A 174 16.27 42.59 -1.90
N GLU A 175 16.41 41.46 -1.22
CA GLU A 175 16.95 40.19 -1.72
C GLU A 175 15.95 39.05 -1.51
N GLY A 176 15.95 38.06 -2.40
CA GLY A 176 15.05 36.89 -2.36
C GLY A 176 13.73 37.11 -3.09
N ASP A 177 12.72 36.29 -2.78
CA ASP A 177 11.38 36.36 -3.37
C ASP A 177 10.55 37.48 -2.72
N VAL A 178 10.79 38.71 -3.18
CA VAL A 178 10.12 39.91 -2.68
C VAL A 178 8.64 39.92 -3.11
N PRO A 179 7.66 39.97 -2.19
CA PRO A 179 6.25 40.00 -2.55
C PRO A 179 5.84 41.35 -3.13
N ASP A 180 4.83 41.35 -4.01
CA ASP A 180 4.30 42.56 -4.68
C ASP A 180 3.81 43.64 -3.69
N SER A 181 3.53 43.27 -2.44
CA SER A 181 3.11 44.20 -1.38
C SER A 181 4.19 45.18 -0.92
N VAL A 182 5.47 44.93 -1.26
CA VAL A 182 6.61 45.82 -0.93
C VAL A 182 6.60 47.10 -1.78
N GLY A 183 5.96 47.07 -2.95
CA GLY A 183 5.97 48.20 -3.89
C GLY A 183 7.30 48.33 -4.62
N VAL A 184 7.75 49.57 -4.88
CA VAL A 184 9.01 49.83 -5.60
C VAL A 184 10.22 49.55 -4.70
N PHE A 185 11.15 48.71 -5.16
CA PHE A 185 12.38 48.35 -4.45
C PHE A 185 13.60 48.30 -5.39
N ARG A 186 14.80 48.13 -4.81
CA ARG A 186 16.04 47.85 -5.54
C ARG A 186 16.61 46.48 -5.23
N THR A 187 17.22 45.84 -6.21
CA THR A 187 18.11 44.70 -5.97
C THR A 187 19.46 45.19 -5.43
N PRO A 188 20.29 44.33 -4.83
CA PRO A 188 21.64 44.69 -4.37
C PRO A 188 22.55 45.21 -5.48
N ASP A 189 22.31 44.74 -6.71
CA ASP A 189 23.01 45.18 -7.92
C ASP A 189 22.54 46.56 -8.42
N GLY A 190 21.60 47.20 -7.71
CA GLY A 190 21.11 48.54 -7.98
C GLY A 190 20.00 48.63 -9.03
N VAL A 191 19.40 47.49 -9.42
CA VAL A 191 18.27 47.46 -10.37
C VAL A 191 17.00 47.87 -9.66
N LEU A 192 16.25 48.82 -10.21
CA LEU A 192 14.93 49.22 -9.74
C LEU A 192 13.86 48.23 -10.25
N VAL A 193 13.02 47.74 -9.35
CA VAL A 193 11.94 46.78 -9.61
C VAL A 193 10.65 47.31 -9.00
N GLY A 194 9.55 47.24 -9.76
CA GLY A 194 8.25 47.82 -9.42
C GLY A 194 7.87 48.98 -10.35
N ASP A 195 6.59 49.07 -10.70
CA ASP A 195 5.97 50.13 -11.53
C ASP A 195 5.38 51.27 -10.67
#